data_AF-A0A660W8U1-F1
#
_entry.id   AF-A0A660W8U1-F1
#
_cell.length_a   1.000
_cell.length_b   1.000
_cell.length_c   1.000
_cell.angle_alpha   90.00
_cell.angle_beta   90.00
_cell.angle_gamma   90.00
#
_symmetry.space_group_name_H-M   'P 1'
#
loop_
_entity.id
_entity.type
_entity.pdbx_description
1 polymer ?
#
loop_
_entity_poly.entity_id
_entity_poly.type
_entity_poly.pdbx_seq_one_letter_code
_entity_poly.pdbx_strand_id
1 'polypeptide(L)' 'EIGRGRWEPGRITEIIESRDRRDAGPTAPPDGLTLMCVHYDQ' A
#
# COMPACT_ATOMS: atom_id res chain seq x y z
N GLU A 1 -3.74 -6.37 5.54
CA GLU A 1 -3.09 -7.68 5.81
C GLU A 1 -2.15 -7.63 7.01
N ILE A 2 -1.11 -6.79 6.99
CA ILE A 2 -0.11 -6.71 8.08
C ILE A 2 -0.73 -6.24 9.41
N GLY A 3 -1.43 -5.10 9.42
CA GLY A 3 -2.11 -4.61 10.63
C GLY A 3 -3.26 -5.50 11.13
N ARG A 4 -3.65 -6.52 10.36
CA ARG A 4 -4.60 -7.58 10.77
C ARG A 4 -3.90 -8.84 11.30
N GLY A 5 -2.56 -8.87 11.32
CA GLY A 5 -1.75 -10.03 11.73
C GLY A 5 -1.69 -11.16 10.70
N ARG A 6 -2.11 -10.93 9.45
CA ARG A 6 -2.12 -11.99 8.41
C ARG A 6 -0.76 -12.17 7.74
N TRP A 7 0.02 -11.09 7.67
CA TRP A 7 1.37 -11.08 7.12
C TRP A 7 2.32 -10.40 8.10
N GLU A 8 3.55 -10.88 8.15
CA GLU A 8 4.62 -10.21 8.87
C GLU A 8 5.01 -8.89 8.18
N PRO A 9 5.48 -7.87 8.92
CA PRO A 9 5.91 -6.60 8.34
C PRO A 9 6.98 -6.75 7.25
N GLY A 10 7.85 -7.76 7.35
CA GLY A 10 8.89 -8.06 6.35
C GLY A 10 8.35 -8.34 4.95
N ARG A 11 7.07 -8.75 4.83
CA ARG A 11 6.39 -8.97 3.55
C ARG A 11 6.36 -7.73 2.65
N ILE A 12 6.43 -6.52 3.23
CA ILE A 12 6.47 -5.26 2.45
C ILE A 12 7.70 -5.24 1.54
N THR A 13 8.86 -5.63 2.06
CA THR A 13 10.12 -5.64 1.30
C THR A 13 10.02 -6.59 0.12
N GLU A 14 9.53 -7.82 0.35
CA GLU A 14 9.33 -8.83 -0.70
C GLU A 14 8.45 -8.31 -1.84
N ILE A 15 7.35 -7.61 -1.51
CA ILE A 15 6.42 -7.03 -2.50
C ILE A 15 7.09 -5.93 -3.33
N ILE A 16 7.91 -5.08 -2.70
CA ILE A 16 8.62 -4.00 -3.39
C ILE A 16 9.69 -4.58 -4.33
N GLU A 17 10.43 -5.58 -3.87
CA GLU A 17 11.49 -6.24 -4.64
C GLU A 17 10.95 -7.00 -5.85
N SER A 18 9.81 -7.69 -5.70
CA SER A 18 9.22 -8.48 -6.79
C SER A 18 8.66 -7.61 -7.92
N ARG A 19 8.24 -6.37 -7.60
CA ARG A 19 7.55 -5.45 -8.53
C ARG A 19 6.31 -6.08 -9.19
N ASP A 20 5.75 -7.12 -8.58
CA ASP A 20 4.59 -7.84 -9.09
C ASP A 20 3.35 -7.44 -8.28
N ARG A 21 2.35 -6.87 -8.97
CA ARG A 21 1.10 -6.46 -8.35
C ARG A 21 0.38 -7.63 -7.67
N ARG A 22 0.60 -8.86 -8.11
CA ARG A 22 -0.03 -10.07 -7.54
C ARG A 22 0.46 -10.41 -6.14
N ASP A 23 1.66 -9.97 -5.78
CA ASP A 23 2.23 -10.20 -4.44
C ASP A 23 1.68 -9.23 -3.40
N ALA A 24 1.17 -8.08 -3.85
CA ALA A 24 0.57 -7.07 -3.01
C ALA A 24 -0.84 -7.46 -2.54
N GLY A 25 -1.26 -6.86 -1.42
CA GLY A 25 -2.60 -7.07 -0.88
C GLY A 25 -3.74 -6.59 -1.80
N PRO A 26 -4.99 -6.87 -1.40
CA PRO A 26 -6.15 -6.34 -2.10
C PRO A 26 -6.12 -4.81 -2.11
N THR A 27 -6.61 -4.21 -3.20
CA THR A 27 -6.80 -2.76 -3.27
C THR A 27 -7.81 -2.33 -2.21
N ALA A 28 -7.48 -1.28 -1.45
CA ALA A 28 -8.41 -0.73 -0.46
C ALA A 28 -9.64 -0.09 -1.16
N PRO A 29 -10.82 -0.07 -0.51
CA PRO A 29 -11.98 0.65 -1.01
C PRO A 29 -11.68 2.16 -1.19
N PRO A 30 -12.28 2.81 -2.20
CA PRO A 30 -11.97 4.21 -2.52
C PRO A 30 -12.63 5.22 -1.56
N ASP A 31 -13.73 4.85 -0.92
CA ASP A 31 -14.54 5.70 -0.03
C ASP A 31 -13.79 6.18 1.23
N GLY A 32 -12.69 5.51 1.60
CA GLY A 32 -11.81 5.92 2.69
C GLY A 32 -10.64 6.83 2.29
N LEU A 33 -10.50 7.17 1.00
CA LEU A 33 -9.38 7.97 0.49
C LEU A 33 -9.83 9.39 0.11
N THR A 34 -9.15 10.40 0.68
CA THR A 34 -9.42 11.82 0.39
C THR A 34 -8.13 12.55 0.01
N LEU A 35 -8.14 13.28 -1.11
CA LEU A 35 -7.05 14.19 -1.49
C LEU A 35 -6.99 15.37 -0.51
N MET A 36 -5.91 15.48 0.25
CA MET A 36 -5.74 16.52 1.28
C MET A 36 -5.13 17.81 0.72
N CYS A 37 -4.10 17.71 -0.12
CA CYS A 37 -3.40 18.86 -0.64
C CYS A 37 -2.65 18.52 -1.93
N VAL A 38 -2.38 19.54 -2.74
CA VAL A 38 -1.47 19.49 -3.89
C VAL A 38 -0.45 20.61 -3.69
N HIS A 39 0.82 20.26 -3.69
CA HIS A 39 1.93 21.19 -3.52
C HIS A 39 2.49 21.55 -4.90
N TYR A 40 2.69 22.84 -5.14
CA TYR A 40 3.39 23.36 -6.32
C TYR A 40 4.67 24.04 -5.86
N ASP A 41 5.75 23.84 -6.61
CA ASP A 41 6.96 24.65 -6.48
C ASP A 41 6.64 26.12 -6.82
N GLN A 42 7.48 27.04 -6.34
CA GLN A 42 7.35 28.46 -6.69
C GLN A 42 7.82 28.75 -8.11
#